data_AF-A0A3A4VW15-F1
#
_entry.id   AF-A0A3A4VW15-F1
#
_cell.length_a   1.000
_cell.length_b   1.000
_cell.length_c   1.000
_cell.angle_alpha   90.00
_cell.angle_beta   90.00
_cell.angle_gamma   90.00
#
_symmetry.space_group_name_H-M   'P 1'
#
loop_
_entity.id
_entity.type
_entity.pdbx_description
1 polymer ?
#
loop_
_entity_poly.entity_id
_entity_poly.type
_entity_poly.pdbx_seq_one_letter_code
_entity_poly.pdbx_strand_id
1 'polypeptide(L)'
;MNNNNRCAYIGEMKRRSWLKSLTWRIIGIAILGAISWIITRDWEQTSIITVSFHAVRLVLYYYHERWWDKCEWGRIKVSAQLEKGEGI
;
A
#
# COMPACT_ATOMS: atom_id res chain seq x y z
N MET A 1 -33.73 -3.71 28.91
CA MET A 1 -33.15 -4.71 27.99
C MET A 1 -32.53 -3.97 26.81
N ASN A 2 -31.21 -3.73 26.83
CA ASN A 2 -30.51 -3.00 25.78
C ASN A 2 -29.84 -4.00 24.82
N ASN A 3 -30.23 -3.93 23.54
CA ASN A 3 -29.86 -4.82 22.45
C ASN A 3 -28.54 -4.34 21.83
N ASN A 4 -27.41 -4.82 22.35
CA ASN A 4 -26.10 -4.47 21.83
C ASN A 4 -25.57 -5.58 20.92
N ASN A 5 -26.02 -5.57 19.67
CA ASN A 5 -25.43 -6.32 18.57
C ASN A 5 -24.04 -5.74 18.26
N ARG A 6 -23.07 -5.95 19.14
CA ARG A 6 -21.67 -5.74 18.80
C ARG A 6 -21.19 -6.96 18.01
N CYS A 7 -21.48 -6.93 16.71
CA CYS A 7 -20.72 -7.69 15.74
C CYS A 7 -19.28 -7.14 15.77
N ALA A 8 -18.47 -7.68 16.68
CA ALA A 8 -17.05 -7.42 16.70
C ALA A 8 -16.47 -8.00 15.40
N TYR A 9 -16.03 -7.14 14.49
CA TYR A 9 -15.14 -7.56 13.40
C TYR A 9 -13.78 -7.89 14.02
N ILE A 10 -13.68 -9.10 14.58
CA ILE A 10 -12.45 -9.68 15.11
C ILE A 10 -11.53 -10.00 13.93
N GLY A 11 -10.71 -9.01 13.59
CA GLY A 11 -9.67 -9.09 12.57
C GLY A 11 -10.22 -9.09 11.16
N GLU A 12 -9.86 -8.08 10.36
CA GLU A 12 -9.66 -8.37 8.95
C GLU A 12 -8.66 -9.54 8.89
N MET A 13 -9.12 -10.74 8.53
CA MET A 13 -8.23 -11.87 8.30
C MET A 13 -7.11 -11.34 7.41
N LYS A 14 -5.84 -11.36 7.86
CA LYS A 14 -4.68 -10.92 7.06
C LYS A 14 -4.84 -11.39 5.61
N ARG A 15 -5.25 -12.65 5.42
CA ARG A 15 -5.57 -13.27 4.13
C ARG A 15 -6.55 -12.48 3.23
N ARG A 16 -7.63 -11.90 3.76
CA ARG A 16 -8.60 -11.07 3.01
C ARG A 16 -8.01 -9.72 2.59
N SER A 17 -7.25 -9.07 3.45
CA SER A 17 -6.61 -7.80 3.13
C SER A 17 -5.49 -7.97 2.08
N TRP A 18 -4.76 -9.08 2.14
CA TRP A 18 -3.80 -9.49 1.09
C TRP A 18 -4.48 -9.75 -0.26
N LEU A 19 -5.58 -10.51 -0.27
CA LEU A 19 -6.37 -10.75 -1.49
C LEU A 19 -6.90 -9.45 -2.09
N LYS A 20 -7.43 -8.55 -1.25
CA LYS A 20 -7.92 -7.24 -1.68
C LYS A 20 -6.80 -6.40 -2.32
N SER A 21 -5.62 -6.39 -1.70
CA SER A 21 -4.44 -5.69 -2.24
C SER A 21 -3.99 -6.27 -3.57
N LEU A 22 -3.98 -7.60 -3.70
CA LEU A 22 -3.63 -8.27 -4.95
C LEU A 22 -4.65 -7.98 -6.05
N THR A 23 -5.95 -8.08 -5.76
CA THR A 23 -7.03 -7.71 -6.68
C THR A 23 -6.88 -6.27 -7.15
N TRP A 24 -6.61 -5.34 -6.24
CA TRP A 24 -6.42 -3.93 -6.61
C TRP A 24 -5.22 -3.72 -7.53
N ARG A 25 -4.12 -4.45 -7.31
CA ARG A 25 -2.93 -4.40 -8.19
C ARG A 25 -3.21 -4.96 -9.58
N ILE A 26 -3.91 -6.09 -9.67
CA ILE A 26 -4.28 -6.72 -10.96
C ILE A 26 -5.20 -5.80 -11.75
N ILE A 27 -6.20 -5.21 -11.10
CA ILE A 27 -7.10 -4.23 -11.73
C ILE A 27 -6.31 -3.02 -12.25
N GLY A 28 -5.37 -2.49 -11.47
CA GLY A 28 -4.52 -1.37 -11.89
C GLY A 28 -3.67 -1.70 -13.12
N ILE A 29 -3.04 -2.88 -13.16
CA ILE A 29 -2.26 -3.35 -14.32
C ILE A 29 -3.17 -3.47 -15.55
N ALA A 30 -4.35 -4.08 -15.38
CA ALA A 30 -5.30 -4.29 -16.48
C ALA A 30 -5.81 -2.97 -17.06
N ILE A 31 -6.17 -2.00 -16.22
CA ILE A 31 -6.64 -0.68 -16.66
C ILE A 31 -5.52 0.07 -17.39
N LEU A 32 -4.30 0.10 -16.84
CA LEU A 32 -3.17 0.79 -17.47
C LEU A 32 -2.82 0.17 -18.83
N GLY A 33 -2.80 -1.16 -18.90
CA GLY A 33 -2.58 -1.89 -20.15
C GLY A 33 -3.68 -1.60 -21.16
N ALA A 34 -4.94 -1.63 -20.76
CA ALA A 34 -6.08 -1.32 -21.62
C ALA A 34 -6.03 0.11 -22.17
N ILE A 35 -5.76 1.10 -21.31
CA ILE A 35 -5.61 2.52 -21.72
C ILE A 35 -4.43 2.67 -22.69
N SER A 36 -3.28 2.08 -22.37
CA SER A 36 -2.08 2.16 -23.22
C SER A 36 -2.31 1.51 -24.58
N TRP A 37 -3.05 0.40 -24.62
CA TRP A 37 -3.43 -0.27 -25.85
C TRP A 37 -4.42 0.53 -26.69
N ILE A 38 -5.43 1.14 -26.07
CA ILE A 38 -6.40 1.99 -26.78
C ILE A 38 -5.69 3.17 -27.47
N ILE A 39 -4.70 3.76 -26.80
CA ILE A 39 -3.93 4.89 -27.33
C ILE A 39 -2.96 4.45 -28.43
N THR A 40 -2.22 3.37 -28.19
CA THR A 40 -1.09 2.99 -29.07
C THR A 40 -1.51 2.06 -30.22
N ARG A 41 -2.59 1.29 -30.04
CA ARG A 41 -3.06 0.20 -30.93
C ARG A 41 -2.02 -0.87 -31.24
N ASP A 42 -0.95 -0.93 -30.45
CA ASP A 42 0.18 -1.83 -30.62
C ASP A 42 0.44 -2.57 -29.30
N TRP A 43 0.56 -3.90 -29.38
CA TRP A 43 0.77 -4.77 -28.23
C TRP A 43 2.19 -4.71 -27.67
N GLU A 44 3.19 -4.50 -28.52
CA GLU A 44 4.60 -4.37 -28.13
C GLU A 44 4.79 -3.11 -27.28
N GLN A 45 4.32 -1.96 -27.79
CA GLN A 45 4.43 -0.69 -27.08
C GLN A 45 3.65 -0.68 -25.76
N THR A 46 2.45 -1.26 -25.76
CA THR A 46 1.62 -1.40 -24.55
C THR A 46 2.36 -2.19 -23.45
N SER A 47 3.02 -3.28 -23.82
CA SER A 47 3.75 -4.12 -22.88
C SER A 47 4.94 -3.36 -22.26
N ILE A 48 5.68 -2.61 -23.09
CA ILE A 48 6.82 -1.80 -22.66
C ILE A 48 6.36 -0.71 -21.68
N ILE A 49 5.28 0.01 -21.99
CA ILE A 49 4.73 1.06 -21.11
C ILE A 49 4.31 0.46 -19.76
N THR A 50 3.57 -0.65 -19.79
CA THR A 50 3.05 -1.29 -18.59
C THR A 50 4.18 -1.79 -17.70
N VAL A 51 5.18 -2.48 -18.25
CA VAL A 51 6.33 -2.99 -17.50
C VAL A 51 7.17 -1.84 -16.96
N SER A 52 7.46 -0.82 -17.79
CA SER A 52 8.24 0.34 -17.39
C SER A 52 7.58 1.11 -16.25
N PHE A 53 6.27 1.31 -16.30
CA PHE A 53 5.51 1.98 -15.24
C PHE A 53 5.64 1.25 -13.89
N HIS A 54 5.51 -0.09 -13.91
CA HIS A 54 5.64 -0.90 -12.69
C HIS A 54 7.06 -0.91 -12.16
N ALA A 55 8.07 -0.96 -13.03
CA ALA A 55 9.48 -0.88 -12.67
C ALA A 55 9.81 0.47 -12.01
N VAL A 56 9.41 1.59 -12.63
CA VAL A 56 9.60 2.93 -12.08
C VAL A 56 8.92 3.04 -10.72
N ARG A 57 7.68 2.55 -10.56
CA ARG A 57 6.98 2.57 -9.28
C ARG A 57 7.71 1.79 -8.20
N LEU A 58 8.30 0.65 -8.53
CA LEU A 58 9.11 -0.15 -7.60
C LEU A 58 10.35 0.61 -7.14
N VAL A 59 11.09 1.19 -8.09
CA VAL A 59 12.28 2.00 -7.81
C VAL A 59 11.91 3.21 -6.95
N LEU A 60 10.85 3.93 -7.33
CA LEU A 60 10.38 5.11 -6.62
C LEU A 60 9.89 4.76 -5.22
N TYR A 61 9.17 3.64 -5.04
CA TYR A 61 8.76 3.17 -3.71
C TYR A 61 9.96 2.84 -2.83
N TYR A 62 10.98 2.15 -3.36
CA TYR A 62 12.19 1.85 -2.61
C TYR A 62 12.93 3.13 -2.17
N TYR A 63 13.12 4.09 -3.08
CA TYR A 63 13.75 5.36 -2.73
C TYR A 63 12.90 6.18 -1.77
N HIS A 64 11.57 6.21 -1.95
CA HIS A 64 10.64 6.88 -1.06
C HIS A 64 10.74 6.32 0.37
N GLU A 65 10.69 4.99 0.52
CA GLU A 65 10.86 4.33 1.81
C GLU A 65 12.23 4.67 2.43
N ARG A 66 13.29 4.64 1.62
CA ARG A 66 14.65 4.96 2.09
C ARG A 66 14.82 6.42 2.49
N TRP A 67 14.12 7.34 1.85
CA TRP A 67 14.11 8.76 2.19
C TRP A 67 13.23 9.03 3.40
N TRP A 68 12.10 8.32 3.52
CA TRP A 68 11.19 8.40 4.66
C TRP A 68 11.85 7.90 5.94
N ASP A 69 12.62 6.80 5.87
CA ASP A 69 13.38 6.27 7.01
C ASP A 69 14.45 7.26 7.54
N LYS A 70 14.99 8.08 6.65
CA LYS A 70 15.89 9.19 7.02
C LYS A 70 15.14 10.38 7.65
N CYS A 71 13.83 10.49 7.43
CA CYS A 71 13.02 11.53 8.02
C CYS A 71 12.60 11.12 9.43
N GLU A 72 13.16 11.77 10.46
CA GLU A 72 12.79 11.56 11.88
C GLU A 72 11.39 12.10 12.26
N TRP A 73 10.52 12.34 11.28
CA TRP A 73 9.21 12.93 11.54
C TRP A 73 8.31 11.96 12.31
N GLY A 74 8.00 12.31 13.57
CA GLY A 74 7.07 11.56 14.41
C GLY A 74 7.68 10.46 15.30
N ARG A 75 9.02 10.32 15.38
CA ARG A 75 9.65 9.44 16.37
C ARG A 75 9.49 10.02 17.78
N ILE A 76 8.55 9.50 18.56
CA ILE A 76 8.49 9.72 20.00
C ILE A 76 9.63 8.91 20.63
N LYS A 77 10.64 9.59 21.18
CA LYS A 77 11.70 8.93 21.96
C LYS A 77 11.05 8.31 23.19
N VAL A 78 10.98 6.98 23.23
CA VAL A 78 10.43 6.19 24.35
C VAL A 78 11.07 6.58 25.69
N SER A 79 12.32 7.05 25.68
CA SER A 79 13.00 7.54 26.88
C SER A 79 12.25 8.67 27.61
N ALA A 80 11.52 9.52 26.88
CA ALA A 80 10.70 10.59 27.48
C ALA A 80 9.38 10.07 28.09
N GLN A 81 8.90 8.89 27.69
CA GLN A 81 7.76 8.23 28.34
C GLN A 81 8.17 7.46 29.60
N LEU A 82 9.38 6.89 29.61
CA LEU A 82 9.88 6.14 30.77
C LEU A 82 10.19 7.04 31.97
N GLU A 83 10.72 8.25 31.75
CA GLU A 83 10.90 9.25 32.83
C GLU A 83 9.59 9.74 33.44
N LYS A 84 8.47 9.63 32.70
CA LYS A 84 7.16 10.16 33.14
C LYS A 84 6.40 9.23 34.08
N GLY A 85 6.93 8.05 34.41
CA GLY A 85 6.36 7.15 35.42
C GLY A 85 4.98 6.58 35.08
N GLU A 86 4.47 6.80 33.86
CA GLU A 86 3.21 6.21 33.39
C GLU A 86 3.53 4.88 32.70
N GLY A 87 3.85 3.88 33.51
CA GLY A 87 3.82 2.48 33.11
C GLY A 87 2.38 2.01 32.92
N ILE A 88 2.18 1.27 31.82
CA ILE A 88 1.08 0.31 31.58
C ILE A 88 0.53 -0.38 32.83
#